data_AF-A0AAW6U9U8-F1
#
_entry.id   AF-A0AAW6U9U8-F1
#
_cell.length_a   1.000
_cell.length_b   1.000
_cell.length_c   1.000
_cell.angle_alpha   90.00
_cell.angle_beta   90.00
_cell.angle_gamma   90.00
#
_symmetry.space_group_name_H-M   'P 1'
#
loop_
_entity.id
_entity.type
_entity.pdbx_description
1 polymer ?
#
loop_
_entity_poly.entity_id
_entity_poly.type
_entity_poly.pdbx_seq_one_letter_code
_entity_poly.pdbx_strand_id
1 'polypeptide(L)'
;YRQGGPAGFGLRRMLVDMQGKPKGTLKRNEQKSLQTDRVILVPGPDEEISIVRHMYQLFIKHSKSERQIAEYLNERGIKTDVGRPWTRSSVRQVLTNEKYIGNNVYNHRSFKLKKKRVVNPPDIWVRADGAFEAIVDPASFFTVQGIIQERNRRWSDDEMVQMLAKLVEKHSDVSAHLIDQSDGMPSSATYRSRFGTLIEAYRLAGYTPERDFSYVQINRRLRTLHPTLVDDTVQRLESVGASIGVDDGNSHLVVNGEYTAALVLSRCLQTSGRSLRWAIRFGSRRLPDITIMVRMNPANDEPSDFYLFPLLDIHTPSLRLAEYNAAYVDAYRCDSLDGFAQLALRTRIEAR
;
A
#
# COMPACT_ATOMS: atom_id res chain seq x y z
N TYR A 1 -39.31 -17.88 6.93
CA TYR A 1 -38.37 -18.34 5.89
C TYR A 1 -37.92 -17.14 5.06
N ARG A 2 -36.66 -16.70 5.15
CA ARG A 2 -36.17 -15.57 4.31
C ARG A 2 -36.02 -16.05 2.87
N GLN A 3 -36.76 -15.41 1.96
CA GLN A 3 -36.73 -15.69 0.53
C GLN A 3 -35.36 -15.30 -0.04
N GLY A 4 -34.79 -16.21 -0.83
CA GLY A 4 -33.36 -16.34 -1.08
C GLY A 4 -32.68 -15.05 -1.57
N GLY A 5 -31.58 -14.71 -0.90
CA GLY A 5 -30.69 -13.62 -1.29
C GLY A 5 -30.00 -13.87 -2.64
N PRO A 6 -29.05 -12.99 -3.01
CA PRO A 6 -28.33 -13.12 -4.28
C PRO A 6 -27.63 -14.48 -4.40
N ALA A 7 -27.70 -15.10 -5.59
CA ALA A 7 -27.02 -16.37 -5.87
C ALA A 7 -25.52 -16.25 -5.64
N GLY A 8 -24.93 -15.17 -6.16
CA GLY A 8 -23.49 -15.00 -6.30
C GLY A 8 -22.98 -15.53 -7.63
N PHE A 9 -21.80 -15.06 -8.01
CA PHE A 9 -21.13 -15.46 -9.25
C PHE A 9 -20.90 -16.98 -9.30
N GLY A 10 -21.19 -17.62 -10.43
CA GLY A 10 -21.09 -19.07 -10.61
C GLY A 10 -22.31 -19.87 -10.12
N LEU A 11 -23.33 -19.22 -9.55
CA LEU A 11 -24.52 -19.87 -9.03
C LEU A 11 -25.80 -19.23 -9.62
N ARG A 12 -26.91 -19.98 -9.60
CA ARG A 12 -28.24 -19.51 -10.02
C ARG A 12 -29.29 -19.81 -8.97
N ARG A 13 -30.33 -18.98 -8.92
CA ARG A 13 -31.52 -19.23 -8.09
C ARG A 13 -32.47 -20.10 -8.88
N MET A 14 -32.75 -21.30 -8.41
CA MET A 14 -33.72 -22.23 -9.00
C MET A 14 -34.99 -22.24 -8.15
N LEU A 15 -36.13 -22.02 -8.79
CA LEU A 15 -37.44 -22.24 -8.20
C LEU A 15 -37.77 -23.73 -8.26
N VAL A 16 -38.16 -24.30 -7.13
CA VAL A 16 -38.63 -25.69 -7.03
C VAL A 16 -40.00 -25.74 -6.37
N ASP A 17 -40.82 -26.73 -6.73
CA ASP A 17 -42.11 -26.96 -6.08
C ASP A 17 -41.98 -27.62 -4.68
N MET A 18 -43.10 -28.05 -4.10
CA MET A 18 -43.11 -28.72 -2.79
C MET A 18 -42.43 -30.09 -2.80
N GLN A 19 -42.35 -30.73 -3.97
CA GLN A 19 -41.73 -32.02 -4.21
C GLN A 19 -40.26 -31.89 -4.63
N GLY A 20 -39.74 -30.67 -4.75
CA GLY A 20 -38.37 -30.39 -5.17
C GLY A 20 -38.15 -30.38 -6.67
N LYS A 21 -39.22 -30.46 -7.49
CA LYS A 21 -39.10 -30.46 -8.95
C LYS A 21 -38.74 -29.05 -9.46
N PRO A 22 -37.77 -28.91 -10.38
CA PRO A 22 -37.41 -27.62 -10.97
C PRO A 22 -38.57 -26.99 -11.75
N LYS A 23 -38.83 -25.71 -11.49
CA LYS A 23 -39.83 -24.88 -12.20
C LYS A 23 -39.19 -23.83 -13.11
N GLY A 24 -37.96 -23.41 -12.82
CA GLY A 24 -37.22 -22.44 -13.62
C GLY A 24 -36.27 -21.57 -12.79
N THR A 25 -35.33 -20.92 -13.47
CA THR A 25 -34.37 -20.02 -12.82
C THR A 25 -34.98 -18.64 -12.58
N LEU A 26 -34.77 -18.08 -11.40
CA LEU A 26 -35.17 -16.71 -11.06
C LEU A 26 -34.03 -15.73 -11.37
N LYS A 27 -34.33 -14.69 -12.15
CA LYS A 27 -33.43 -13.56 -12.36
C LYS A 27 -33.28 -12.74 -11.07
N ARG A 28 -32.35 -11.79 -11.11
CA ARG A 28 -32.15 -10.84 -10.01
C ARG A 28 -33.45 -10.08 -9.74
N ASN A 29 -33.79 -9.92 -8.45
CA ASN A 29 -35.01 -9.29 -7.94
C ASN A 29 -36.33 -10.03 -8.21
N GLU A 30 -36.34 -11.09 -9.03
CA GLU A 30 -37.52 -11.94 -9.16
C GLU A 30 -37.77 -12.73 -7.86
N GLN A 31 -39.06 -12.90 -7.55
CA GLN A 31 -39.53 -13.57 -6.34
C GLN A 31 -40.43 -14.74 -6.72
N LYS A 32 -40.52 -15.72 -5.82
CA LYS A 32 -41.47 -16.81 -5.99
C LYS A 32 -42.90 -16.29 -5.79
N SER A 33 -43.83 -16.73 -6.62
CA SER A 33 -45.24 -16.33 -6.51
C SER A 33 -46.00 -17.16 -5.47
N LEU A 34 -45.62 -18.43 -5.29
CA LEU A 34 -46.28 -19.33 -4.34
C LEU A 34 -45.49 -19.46 -3.04
N GLN A 35 -46.20 -19.48 -1.90
CA GLN A 35 -45.58 -19.67 -0.59
C GLN A 35 -44.98 -21.08 -0.45
N THR A 36 -45.62 -22.06 -1.09
CA THR A 36 -45.25 -23.49 -1.11
C THR A 36 -43.96 -23.74 -1.85
N ASP A 37 -43.71 -23.04 -2.96
CA ASP A 37 -42.46 -23.12 -3.71
C ASP A 37 -41.24 -22.77 -2.82
N ARG A 38 -40.08 -23.28 -3.19
CA ARG A 38 -38.79 -23.00 -2.54
C ARG A 38 -37.81 -22.47 -3.57
N VAL A 39 -36.83 -21.70 -3.10
CA VAL A 39 -35.73 -21.20 -3.93
C VAL A 39 -34.45 -21.83 -3.40
N ILE A 40 -33.79 -22.61 -4.24
CA ILE A 40 -32.48 -23.23 -3.97
C ILE A 40 -31.41 -22.59 -4.84
N LEU A 41 -30.14 -22.81 -4.49
CA LEU A 41 -29.03 -22.48 -5.39
C LEU A 41 -28.69 -23.71 -6.22
N VAL A 42 -28.31 -23.48 -7.47
CA VAL A 42 -27.79 -24.51 -8.40
C VAL A 42 -26.57 -23.95 -9.12
N PRO A 43 -25.71 -24.80 -9.69
CA PRO A 43 -24.59 -24.36 -10.52
C PRO A 43 -25.06 -23.45 -11.66
N GLY A 44 -24.26 -22.43 -11.95
CA GLY A 44 -24.47 -21.52 -13.07
C GLY A 44 -23.80 -21.99 -14.36
N PRO A 45 -23.54 -21.07 -15.31
CA PRO A 45 -22.79 -21.38 -16.52
C PRO A 45 -21.39 -21.89 -16.21
N ASP A 46 -20.92 -22.86 -17.00
CA ASP A 46 -19.60 -23.48 -16.84
C ASP A 46 -18.46 -22.47 -16.86
N GLU A 47 -18.59 -21.40 -17.66
CA GLU A 47 -17.62 -20.31 -17.70
C GLU A 47 -17.47 -19.63 -16.32
N GLU A 48 -18.58 -19.25 -15.68
CA GLU A 48 -18.53 -18.62 -14.35
C GLU A 48 -17.99 -19.60 -13.29
N ILE A 49 -18.38 -20.87 -13.37
CA ILE A 49 -17.88 -21.92 -12.47
C ILE A 49 -16.37 -22.09 -12.62
N SER A 50 -15.87 -22.13 -13.86
CA SER A 50 -14.44 -22.25 -14.15
C SER A 50 -13.66 -21.07 -13.57
N ILE A 51 -14.21 -19.86 -13.67
CA ILE A 51 -13.61 -18.65 -13.10
C ILE A 51 -13.58 -18.73 -11.57
N VAL A 52 -14.65 -19.19 -10.91
CA VAL A 52 -14.65 -19.40 -9.45
C VAL A 52 -13.54 -20.37 -9.06
N ARG A 53 -13.47 -21.54 -9.70
CA ARG A 53 -12.42 -22.54 -9.42
C ARG A 53 -11.02 -21.97 -9.67
N HIS A 54 -10.85 -21.15 -10.71
CA HIS A 54 -9.59 -20.47 -10.99
C HIS A 54 -9.22 -19.46 -9.90
N MET A 55 -10.18 -18.74 -9.31
CA MET A 55 -9.91 -17.86 -8.16
C MET A 55 -9.33 -18.65 -6.97
N TYR A 56 -9.89 -19.83 -6.67
CA TYR A 56 -9.35 -20.71 -5.62
C TYR A 56 -7.93 -21.17 -5.97
N GLN A 57 -7.69 -21.58 -7.22
CA GLN A 57 -6.36 -21.96 -7.67
C GLN A 57 -5.33 -20.83 -7.57
N LEU A 58 -5.69 -19.61 -8.01
CA LEU A 58 -4.83 -18.42 -7.92
C LEU A 58 -4.49 -18.08 -6.46
N PHE A 59 -5.44 -18.27 -5.55
CA PHE A 59 -5.23 -18.01 -4.14
C PHE A 59 -4.34 -19.07 -3.48
N ILE A 60 -4.62 -20.36 -3.73
CA ILE A 60 -3.92 -21.48 -3.07
C ILE A 60 -2.54 -21.73 -3.71
N LYS A 61 -2.48 -21.94 -5.03
CA LYS A 61 -1.25 -22.37 -5.71
C LYS A 61 -0.31 -21.22 -6.06
N HIS A 62 -0.86 -20.05 -6.35
CA HIS A 62 -0.08 -18.89 -6.79
C HIS A 62 0.03 -17.81 -5.71
N SER A 63 -0.46 -18.07 -4.50
CA SER A 63 -0.42 -17.18 -3.34
C SER A 63 -0.92 -15.75 -3.61
N LYS A 64 -1.77 -15.55 -4.63
CA LYS A 64 -2.27 -14.21 -4.99
C LYS A 64 -3.21 -13.69 -3.89
N SER A 65 -3.07 -12.42 -3.56
CA SER A 65 -4.02 -11.72 -2.68
C SER A 65 -5.38 -11.53 -3.36
N GLU A 66 -6.44 -11.32 -2.58
CA GLU A 66 -7.79 -11.08 -3.13
C GLU A 66 -7.81 -9.83 -4.03
N ARG A 67 -6.91 -8.86 -3.80
CA ARG A 67 -6.74 -7.68 -4.65
C ARG A 67 -6.12 -8.03 -6.00
N GLN A 68 -5.02 -8.78 -6.00
CA GLN A 68 -4.35 -9.20 -7.24
C GLN A 68 -5.25 -10.10 -8.10
N ILE A 69 -6.09 -10.93 -7.46
CA ILE A 69 -7.11 -11.72 -8.18
C ILE A 69 -8.16 -10.80 -8.81
N ALA A 70 -8.62 -9.76 -8.09
CA ALA A 70 -9.57 -8.79 -8.65
C ALA A 70 -8.98 -8.03 -9.86
N GLU A 71 -7.73 -7.58 -9.76
CA GLU A 71 -7.00 -6.92 -10.85
C GLU A 71 -6.88 -7.87 -12.07
N TYR A 72 -6.45 -9.11 -11.84
CA TYR A 72 -6.33 -10.14 -12.88
C TYR A 72 -7.64 -10.38 -13.67
N LEU A 73 -8.78 -10.38 -12.97
CA LEU A 73 -10.10 -10.59 -13.59
C LEU A 73 -10.55 -9.35 -14.36
N ASN A 74 -10.34 -8.15 -13.80
CA ASN A 74 -10.71 -6.89 -14.43
C ASN A 74 -9.90 -6.61 -15.70
N GLU A 75 -8.60 -6.92 -15.70
CA GLU A 75 -7.72 -6.83 -16.88
C GLU A 75 -8.21 -7.69 -18.04
N ARG A 76 -8.88 -8.82 -17.74
CA ARG A 76 -9.48 -9.72 -18.72
C ARG A 76 -10.91 -9.34 -19.11
N GLY A 77 -11.42 -8.22 -18.61
CA GLY A 77 -12.78 -7.76 -18.88
C GLY A 77 -13.88 -8.59 -18.20
N ILE A 78 -13.53 -9.51 -17.28
CA ILE A 78 -14.49 -10.36 -16.60
C ILE A 78 -15.23 -9.52 -15.55
N LYS A 79 -16.57 -9.54 -15.61
CA LYS A 79 -17.44 -8.80 -14.67
C LYS A 79 -18.09 -9.76 -13.67
N THR A 80 -18.50 -9.21 -12.54
CA THR A 80 -19.31 -9.92 -11.53
C THR A 80 -20.71 -10.25 -12.07
N ASP A 81 -21.48 -11.05 -11.33
CA ASP A 81 -22.87 -11.46 -11.64
C ASP A 81 -23.84 -10.27 -11.74
N VAL A 82 -23.41 -9.11 -11.25
CA VAL A 82 -24.15 -7.85 -11.30
C VAL A 82 -23.57 -6.85 -12.31
N GLY A 83 -22.64 -7.27 -13.16
CA GLY A 83 -22.05 -6.43 -14.21
C GLY A 83 -21.04 -5.39 -13.71
N ARG A 84 -20.56 -5.51 -12.46
CA ARG A 84 -19.57 -4.59 -11.87
C ARG A 84 -18.15 -5.16 -11.95
N PRO A 85 -17.11 -4.31 -11.97
CA PRO A 85 -15.73 -4.74 -11.78
C PRO A 85 -15.53 -5.50 -10.46
N TRP A 86 -14.57 -6.41 -10.44
CA TRP A 86 -14.14 -7.11 -9.25
C TRP A 86 -13.42 -6.18 -8.28
N THR A 87 -13.69 -6.35 -7.00
CA THR A 87 -12.99 -5.68 -5.90
C THR A 87 -12.39 -6.74 -4.99
N ARG A 88 -11.41 -6.35 -4.16
CA ARG A 88 -10.89 -7.22 -3.09
C ARG A 88 -12.03 -7.85 -2.27
N SER A 89 -13.05 -7.06 -1.92
CA SER A 89 -14.18 -7.51 -1.11
C SER A 89 -15.07 -8.54 -1.83
N SER A 90 -15.32 -8.36 -3.12
CA SER A 90 -16.13 -9.31 -3.89
C SER A 90 -15.40 -10.63 -4.12
N VAL A 91 -14.08 -10.59 -4.39
CA VAL A 91 -13.26 -11.81 -4.44
C VAL A 91 -13.24 -12.51 -3.07
N ARG A 92 -13.02 -11.76 -1.99
CA ARG A 92 -13.06 -12.31 -0.62
C ARG A 92 -14.39 -13.00 -0.33
N GLN A 93 -15.51 -12.44 -0.78
CA GLN A 93 -16.82 -13.06 -0.61
C GLN A 93 -16.93 -14.41 -1.34
N VAL A 94 -16.35 -14.55 -2.54
CA VAL A 94 -16.30 -15.83 -3.26
C VAL A 94 -15.45 -16.87 -2.51
N LEU A 95 -14.31 -16.43 -1.98
CA LEU A 95 -13.34 -17.28 -1.28
C LEU A 95 -13.77 -17.69 0.14
N THR A 96 -14.79 -17.05 0.72
CA THR A 96 -15.17 -17.26 2.13
C THR A 96 -16.62 -17.70 2.36
N ASN A 97 -17.47 -17.64 1.33
CA ASN A 97 -18.86 -18.01 1.51
C ASN A 97 -19.07 -19.51 1.26
N GLU A 98 -19.65 -20.21 2.24
CA GLU A 98 -19.81 -21.66 2.17
C GLU A 98 -20.82 -22.15 1.12
N LYS A 99 -21.61 -21.26 0.51
CA LYS A 99 -22.44 -21.65 -0.63
C LYS A 99 -21.61 -22.22 -1.79
N TYR A 100 -20.33 -21.87 -1.91
CA TYR A 100 -19.49 -22.42 -2.97
C TYR A 100 -19.20 -23.92 -2.79
N ILE A 101 -19.32 -24.42 -1.56
CA ILE A 101 -19.22 -25.85 -1.20
C ILE A 101 -20.57 -26.51 -0.94
N GLY A 102 -21.68 -25.87 -1.35
CA GLY A 102 -23.02 -26.43 -1.24
C GLY A 102 -23.72 -26.21 0.11
N ASN A 103 -23.13 -25.47 1.05
CA ASN A 103 -23.72 -25.26 2.37
C ASN A 103 -24.61 -24.02 2.38
N ASN A 104 -25.73 -24.10 3.10
CA ASN A 104 -26.58 -22.96 3.40
C ASN A 104 -26.40 -22.53 4.84
N VAL A 105 -25.78 -21.36 5.04
CA VAL A 105 -25.61 -20.76 6.36
C VAL A 105 -26.32 -19.41 6.39
N TYR A 106 -27.21 -19.23 7.37
CA TYR A 106 -27.92 -17.97 7.55
C TYR A 106 -28.09 -17.63 9.02
N ASN A 107 -28.80 -16.52 9.26
CA ASN A 107 -28.98 -15.95 10.60
C ASN A 107 -27.70 -15.34 11.20
N HIS A 108 -26.75 -14.88 10.38
CA HIS A 108 -25.55 -14.15 10.86
C HIS A 108 -25.88 -12.80 11.52
N ARG A 109 -26.98 -12.16 11.13
CA ARG A 109 -27.45 -10.87 11.67
C ARG A 109 -28.96 -10.85 11.78
N SER A 110 -29.45 -10.37 12.92
CA SER A 110 -30.87 -10.19 13.20
C SER A 110 -31.18 -8.73 13.57
N PHE A 111 -32.43 -8.33 13.37
CA PHE A 111 -32.97 -7.09 13.92
C PHE A 111 -34.48 -7.26 14.05
N LYS A 112 -35.06 -6.76 15.15
CA LYS A 112 -36.51 -6.63 15.29
C LYS A 112 -36.94 -5.24 14.81
N LEU A 113 -38.21 -5.07 14.46
CA LEU A 113 -38.75 -3.79 14.03
C LEU A 113 -38.39 -2.69 15.04
N LYS A 114 -37.86 -1.55 14.56
CA LYS A 114 -37.36 -0.42 15.35
C LYS A 114 -36.21 -0.73 16.35
N LYS A 115 -35.55 -1.88 16.25
CA LYS A 115 -34.35 -2.20 17.07
C LYS A 115 -33.07 -2.16 16.24
N LYS A 116 -31.95 -1.88 16.92
CA LYS A 116 -30.61 -1.93 16.33
C LYS A 116 -30.32 -3.33 15.78
N ARG A 117 -29.54 -3.36 14.71
CA ARG A 117 -29.09 -4.60 14.08
C ARG A 117 -28.02 -5.26 14.94
N VAL A 118 -28.22 -6.53 15.26
CA VAL A 118 -27.35 -7.35 16.11
C VAL A 118 -26.62 -8.37 15.24
N VAL A 119 -25.34 -8.58 15.52
CA VAL A 119 -24.56 -9.70 14.98
C VAL A 119 -24.84 -10.90 15.87
N ASN A 120 -25.33 -11.97 15.28
CA ASN A 120 -25.72 -13.16 16.01
C ASN A 120 -24.49 -14.04 16.26
N PRO A 121 -24.33 -14.61 17.47
CA PRO A 121 -23.22 -15.52 17.72
C PRO A 121 -23.38 -16.83 16.92
N PRO A 122 -22.28 -17.54 16.63
CA PRO A 122 -22.29 -18.70 15.72
C PRO A 122 -23.19 -19.87 16.15
N ASP A 123 -23.41 -20.04 17.45
CA ASP A 123 -24.25 -21.09 18.05
C ASP A 123 -25.73 -20.98 17.65
N ILE A 124 -26.20 -19.79 17.27
CA ILE A 124 -27.57 -19.58 16.78
C ILE A 124 -27.66 -19.45 15.26
N TRP A 125 -26.56 -19.70 14.54
CA TRP A 125 -26.58 -19.74 13.09
C TRP A 125 -27.32 -20.99 12.64
N VAL A 126 -28.16 -20.82 11.62
CA VAL A 126 -28.83 -21.98 11.03
C VAL A 126 -28.01 -22.44 9.85
N ARG A 127 -27.60 -23.70 9.90
CA ARG A 127 -26.70 -24.34 8.95
C ARG A 127 -27.35 -25.60 8.37
N ALA A 128 -27.24 -25.77 7.07
CA ALA A 128 -27.54 -27.02 6.38
C ALA A 128 -26.37 -27.31 5.43
N ASP A 129 -25.65 -28.41 5.70
CA ASP A 129 -24.54 -28.85 4.87
C ASP A 129 -25.05 -29.62 3.65
N GLY A 130 -24.39 -29.47 2.49
CA GLY A 130 -24.80 -30.13 1.25
C GLY A 130 -26.24 -29.80 0.80
N ALA A 131 -26.73 -28.61 1.14
CA ALA A 131 -28.06 -28.15 0.81
C ALA A 131 -28.29 -27.98 -0.70
N PHE A 132 -27.22 -27.86 -1.49
CA PHE A 132 -27.24 -27.79 -2.94
C PHE A 132 -25.88 -28.22 -3.53
N GLU A 133 -25.86 -28.44 -4.85
CA GLU A 133 -24.66 -28.90 -5.56
C GLU A 133 -23.52 -27.88 -5.45
N ALA A 134 -22.36 -28.38 -5.02
CA ALA A 134 -21.16 -27.60 -4.81
C ALA A 134 -20.42 -27.33 -6.13
N ILE A 135 -19.89 -26.13 -6.29
CA ILE A 135 -19.04 -25.78 -7.46
C ILE A 135 -17.55 -25.75 -7.12
N VAL A 136 -17.21 -25.78 -5.84
CA VAL A 136 -15.85 -25.87 -5.29
C VAL A 136 -15.78 -27.07 -4.36
N ASP A 137 -14.65 -27.78 -4.37
CA ASP A 137 -14.44 -28.88 -3.44
C ASP A 137 -14.21 -28.37 -2.00
N PRO A 138 -14.74 -29.08 -0.97
CA PRO A 138 -14.55 -28.67 0.42
C PRO A 138 -13.09 -28.50 0.83
N ALA A 139 -12.17 -29.32 0.32
CA ALA A 139 -10.76 -29.25 0.68
C ALA A 139 -10.11 -27.91 0.26
N SER A 140 -10.36 -27.44 -0.97
CA SER A 140 -9.93 -26.12 -1.45
C SER A 140 -10.53 -25.00 -0.59
N PHE A 141 -11.81 -25.11 -0.22
CA PHE A 141 -12.46 -24.12 0.64
C PHE A 141 -11.81 -24.00 2.02
N PHE A 142 -11.63 -25.13 2.71
CA PHE A 142 -11.02 -25.13 4.03
C PHE A 142 -9.54 -24.74 3.99
N THR A 143 -8.82 -25.09 2.92
CA THR A 143 -7.45 -24.59 2.68
C THR A 143 -7.41 -23.07 2.61
N VAL A 144 -8.33 -22.45 1.85
CA VAL A 144 -8.46 -20.99 1.79
C VAL A 144 -8.81 -20.41 3.17
N GLN A 145 -9.73 -21.03 3.92
CA GLN A 145 -10.07 -20.57 5.26
C GLN A 145 -8.86 -20.60 6.20
N GLY A 146 -8.07 -21.68 6.17
CA GLY A 146 -6.83 -21.80 6.95
C GLY A 146 -5.85 -20.66 6.64
N ILE A 147 -5.53 -20.45 5.36
CA ILE A 147 -4.63 -19.37 4.92
C ILE A 147 -5.16 -17.99 5.36
N ILE A 148 -6.48 -17.74 5.23
CA ILE A 148 -7.07 -16.47 5.66
C ILE A 148 -7.00 -16.30 7.18
N GLN A 149 -7.23 -17.36 7.96
CA GLN A 149 -7.14 -17.31 9.41
C GLN A 149 -5.71 -17.06 9.87
N GLU A 150 -4.72 -17.73 9.27
CA GLU A 150 -3.29 -17.49 9.55
C GLU A 150 -2.91 -16.03 9.26
N ARG A 151 -3.32 -15.49 8.11
CA ARG A 151 -3.10 -14.07 7.75
C ARG A 151 -3.81 -13.09 8.68
N ASN A 152 -4.96 -13.49 9.22
CA ASN A 152 -5.76 -12.68 10.14
C ASN A 152 -5.39 -12.92 11.62
N ARG A 153 -4.38 -13.74 11.92
CA ARG A 153 -3.92 -13.96 13.29
C ARG A 153 -3.55 -12.60 13.88
N ARG A 154 -4.30 -12.20 14.91
CA ARG A 154 -4.01 -10.98 15.65
C ARG A 154 -2.96 -11.35 16.68
N TRP A 155 -1.75 -10.85 16.49
CA TRP A 155 -0.73 -10.92 17.52
C TRP A 155 -0.97 -9.79 18.51
N SER A 156 -0.87 -10.10 19.80
CA SER A 156 -0.71 -9.06 20.82
C SER A 156 0.66 -8.40 20.66
N ASP A 157 0.81 -7.21 21.23
CA ASP A 157 2.09 -6.49 21.20
C ASP A 157 3.19 -7.34 21.88
N ASP A 158 2.86 -8.02 22.99
CA ASP A 158 3.75 -8.93 23.69
C ASP A 158 4.14 -10.15 22.86
N GLU A 159 3.19 -10.77 22.15
CA GLU A 159 3.47 -11.91 21.26
C GLU A 159 4.42 -11.49 20.13
N MET A 160 4.20 -10.32 19.53
CA MET A 160 5.06 -9.80 18.48
C MET A 160 6.48 -9.56 19.02
N VAL A 161 6.61 -8.93 20.19
CA VAL A 161 7.90 -8.67 20.82
C VAL A 161 8.63 -9.98 21.16
N GLN A 162 7.94 -10.97 21.73
CA GLN A 162 8.52 -12.27 22.05
C GLN A 162 8.97 -13.05 20.81
N MET A 163 8.20 -13.01 19.72
CA MET A 163 8.61 -13.63 18.45
C MET A 163 9.89 -12.98 17.92
N LEU A 164 9.99 -11.65 18.01
CA LEU A 164 11.18 -10.92 17.58
C LEU A 164 12.39 -11.22 18.46
N ALA A 165 12.20 -11.30 19.79
CA ALA A 165 13.25 -11.68 20.74
C ALA A 165 13.80 -13.08 20.45
N LYS A 166 12.92 -14.06 20.19
CA LYS A 166 13.33 -15.43 19.78
C LYS A 166 14.09 -15.45 18.45
N LEU A 167 13.76 -14.56 17.53
CA LEU A 167 14.49 -14.44 16.26
C LEU A 167 15.89 -13.86 16.49
N VAL A 168 16.00 -12.87 17.39
CA VAL A 168 17.27 -12.27 17.82
C VAL A 168 18.18 -13.28 18.52
N GLU A 169 17.63 -14.15 19.36
CA GLU A 169 18.41 -15.22 20.01
C GLU A 169 19.06 -16.18 19.00
N LYS A 170 18.42 -16.39 17.84
CA LYS A 170 18.89 -17.32 16.81
C LYS A 170 19.81 -16.69 15.77
N HIS A 171 19.78 -15.37 15.62
CA HIS A 171 20.49 -14.68 14.55
C HIS A 171 21.19 -13.43 15.08
N SER A 172 22.49 -13.34 14.82
CA SER A 172 23.32 -12.21 15.25
C SER A 172 22.98 -10.89 14.54
N ASP A 173 22.36 -10.92 13.35
CA ASP A 173 21.86 -9.74 12.65
C ASP A 173 20.42 -9.96 12.16
N VAL A 174 19.47 -9.35 12.87
CA VAL A 174 18.05 -9.40 12.49
C VAL A 174 17.71 -8.23 11.60
N SER A 175 17.62 -8.47 10.29
CA SER A 175 17.17 -7.48 9.31
C SER A 175 15.67 -7.57 9.03
N ALA A 176 15.10 -6.50 8.45
CA ALA A 176 13.71 -6.52 7.97
C ALA A 176 13.45 -7.67 6.97
N HIS A 177 14.43 -7.97 6.13
CA HIS A 177 14.36 -9.07 5.16
C HIS A 177 14.29 -10.44 5.84
N LEU A 178 15.08 -10.63 6.90
CA LEU A 178 15.05 -11.88 7.69
C LEU A 178 13.69 -12.08 8.37
N ILE A 179 13.10 -11.00 8.93
CA ILE A 179 11.75 -11.04 9.50
C ILE A 179 10.74 -11.45 8.44
N ASP A 180 10.79 -10.85 7.25
CA ASP A 180 9.84 -11.13 6.17
C ASP A 180 9.99 -12.54 5.56
N GLN A 181 11.14 -13.20 5.76
CA GLN A 181 11.38 -14.60 5.36
C GLN A 181 11.07 -15.60 6.48
N SER A 182 10.84 -15.13 7.71
CA SER A 182 10.62 -16.02 8.85
C SER A 182 9.16 -16.46 8.91
N ASP A 183 8.94 -17.76 8.83
CA ASP A 183 7.59 -18.33 8.87
C ASP A 183 6.94 -18.17 10.25
N GLY A 184 5.63 -17.91 10.25
CA GLY A 184 4.81 -17.87 11.47
C GLY A 184 4.91 -16.60 12.30
N MET A 185 5.59 -15.54 11.82
CA MET A 185 5.68 -14.25 12.50
C MET A 185 5.14 -13.08 11.65
N PRO A 186 4.83 -11.92 12.26
CA PRO A 186 4.39 -10.75 11.51
C PRO A 186 5.50 -10.21 10.58
N SER A 187 5.10 -9.62 9.45
CA SER A 187 6.03 -8.92 8.56
C SER A 187 6.71 -7.73 9.24
N SER A 188 7.89 -7.34 8.72
CA SER A 188 8.63 -6.16 9.13
C SER A 188 7.78 -4.88 9.01
N ALA A 189 6.89 -4.81 8.01
CA ALA A 189 5.93 -3.73 7.84
C ALA A 189 4.87 -3.70 8.96
N THR A 190 4.40 -4.87 9.42
CA THR A 190 3.46 -5.00 10.54
C THR A 190 4.10 -4.49 11.83
N TYR A 191 5.36 -4.86 12.12
CA TYR A 191 6.11 -4.32 13.25
C TYR A 191 6.25 -2.79 13.20
N ARG A 192 6.61 -2.23 12.04
CA ARG A 192 6.69 -0.76 11.88
C ARG A 192 5.36 -0.07 12.13
N SER A 193 4.27 -0.61 11.58
CA SER A 193 2.94 -0.01 11.78
C SER A 193 2.48 -0.09 13.22
N ARG A 194 2.87 -1.15 13.96
CA ARG A 194 2.40 -1.39 15.33
C ARG A 194 3.21 -0.63 16.37
N PHE A 195 4.54 -0.61 16.23
CA PHE A 195 5.48 -0.01 17.18
C PHE A 195 6.07 1.33 16.68
N GLY A 196 5.54 1.86 15.57
CA GLY A 196 5.99 3.10 14.92
C GLY A 196 7.26 2.94 14.09
N THR A 197 8.29 2.26 14.61
CA THR A 197 9.51 1.93 13.86
C THR A 197 9.97 0.51 14.16
N LEU A 198 10.75 -0.06 13.25
CA LEU A 198 11.34 -1.38 13.46
C LEU A 198 12.41 -1.37 14.56
N ILE A 199 13.08 -0.23 14.75
CA ILE A 199 14.05 -0.01 15.84
C ILE A 199 13.35 -0.11 17.19
N GLU A 200 12.18 0.52 17.33
CA GLU A 200 11.43 0.47 18.57
C GLU A 200 10.94 -0.94 18.87
N ALA A 201 10.52 -1.69 17.83
CA ALA A 201 10.23 -3.11 17.97
C ALA A 201 11.46 -3.91 18.44
N TYR A 202 12.64 -3.69 17.87
CA TYR A 202 13.89 -4.32 18.31
C TYR A 202 14.25 -3.98 19.75
N ARG A 203 14.12 -2.70 20.14
CA ARG A 203 14.38 -2.23 21.50
C ARG A 203 13.48 -2.93 22.52
N LEU A 204 12.19 -3.05 22.22
CA LEU A 204 11.25 -3.79 23.06
C LEU A 204 11.59 -5.29 23.14
N ALA A 205 12.18 -5.84 22.08
CA ALA A 205 12.67 -7.22 22.03
C ALA A 205 14.08 -7.41 22.63
N GLY A 206 14.67 -6.39 23.26
CA GLY A 206 16.00 -6.46 23.88
C GLY A 206 17.15 -6.49 22.88
N TYR A 207 16.90 -6.14 21.61
CA TYR A 207 17.91 -6.12 20.55
C TYR A 207 18.29 -4.69 20.19
N THR A 208 19.58 -4.41 20.20
CA THR A 208 20.13 -3.16 19.65
C THR A 208 20.93 -3.55 18.41
N PRO A 209 20.44 -3.26 17.19
CA PRO A 209 21.16 -3.60 15.97
C PRO A 209 22.51 -2.90 15.91
N GLU A 210 23.56 -3.61 15.51
CA GLU A 210 24.90 -3.02 15.29
C GLU A 210 24.94 -2.04 14.11
N ARG A 211 24.01 -2.19 13.15
CA ARG A 211 23.89 -1.30 12.00
C ARG A 211 23.11 -0.05 12.38
N ASP A 212 23.84 1.05 12.48
CA ASP A 212 23.36 2.38 12.85
C ASP A 212 22.09 2.80 12.08
N PHE A 213 20.96 2.83 12.80
CA PHE A 213 19.68 3.33 12.31
C PHE A 213 19.50 4.85 12.56
N SER A 214 20.58 5.57 12.91
CA SER A 214 20.64 7.05 13.00
C SER A 214 19.92 7.73 11.84
N TYR A 215 19.93 7.11 10.66
CA TYR A 215 19.27 7.60 9.46
C TYR A 215 17.78 7.93 9.62
N VAL A 216 17.03 7.25 10.51
CA VAL A 216 15.61 7.55 10.76
C VAL A 216 15.48 8.84 11.58
N GLN A 217 16.32 9.01 12.61
CA GLN A 217 16.37 10.24 13.42
C GLN A 217 16.90 11.42 12.60
N ILE A 218 17.94 11.19 11.80
CA ILE A 218 18.49 12.15 10.82
C ILE A 218 17.39 12.58 9.85
N ASN A 219 16.68 11.64 9.20
CA ASN A 219 15.61 11.99 8.27
C ASN A 219 14.47 12.77 8.96
N ARG A 220 14.17 12.49 10.23
CA ARG A 220 13.19 13.28 11.01
C ARG A 220 13.71 14.71 11.23
N ARG A 221 14.97 14.88 11.62
CA ARG A 221 15.63 16.18 11.78
C ARG A 221 15.65 16.97 10.47
N LEU A 222 16.03 16.33 9.36
CA LEU A 222 16.05 16.97 8.04
C LEU A 222 14.67 17.46 7.60
N ARG A 223 13.59 16.73 7.95
CA ARG A 223 12.22 17.21 7.70
C ARG A 223 11.84 18.43 8.55
N THR A 224 12.42 18.57 9.74
CA THR A 224 12.24 19.75 10.59
C THR A 224 13.07 20.93 10.08
N LEU A 225 14.25 20.70 9.52
CA LEU A 225 15.12 21.74 8.95
C LEU A 225 14.67 22.22 7.57
N HIS A 226 14.02 21.36 6.77
CA HIS A 226 13.64 21.66 5.39
C HIS A 226 12.80 22.94 5.25
N PRO A 227 11.72 23.17 6.03
CA PRO A 227 10.95 24.41 5.94
C PRO A 227 11.80 25.66 6.20
N THR A 228 12.66 25.64 7.23
CA THR A 228 13.55 26.76 7.55
C THR A 228 14.50 27.10 6.42
N LEU A 229 15.13 26.09 5.80
CA LEU A 229 16.02 26.32 4.65
C LEU A 229 15.30 26.81 3.40
N VAL A 230 14.05 26.37 3.20
CA VAL A 230 13.20 26.91 2.12
C VAL A 230 12.90 28.37 2.39
N ASP A 231 12.45 28.73 3.60
CA ASP A 231 12.14 30.11 3.98
C ASP A 231 13.37 31.02 3.83
N ASP A 232 14.55 30.59 4.28
CA ASP A 232 15.81 31.31 4.10
C ASP A 232 16.15 31.52 2.62
N THR A 233 15.90 30.51 1.78
CA THR A 233 16.13 30.62 0.33
C THR A 233 15.17 31.61 -0.31
N VAL A 234 13.89 31.58 0.08
CA VAL A 234 12.87 32.52 -0.38
C VAL A 234 13.24 33.95 0.00
N GLN A 235 13.62 34.19 1.25
CA GLN A 235 14.04 35.52 1.72
C GLN A 235 15.24 36.06 0.93
N ARG A 236 16.22 35.20 0.60
CA ARG A 236 17.37 35.61 -0.24
C ARG A 236 16.93 36.01 -1.65
N LEU A 237 16.02 35.25 -2.27
CA LEU A 237 15.48 35.60 -3.58
C LEU A 237 14.69 36.91 -3.55
N GLU A 238 13.86 37.12 -2.53
CA GLU A 238 13.11 38.36 -2.38
C GLU A 238 14.03 39.57 -2.12
N SER A 239 15.15 39.37 -1.41
CA SER A 239 16.12 40.45 -1.12
C SER A 239 16.78 41.04 -2.37
N VAL A 240 16.85 40.26 -3.46
CA VAL A 240 17.34 40.71 -4.77
C VAL A 240 16.20 41.17 -5.69
N GLY A 241 14.98 41.27 -5.16
CA GLY A 241 13.80 41.75 -5.88
C GLY A 241 13.09 40.71 -6.73
N ALA A 242 13.36 39.41 -6.52
CA ALA A 242 12.63 38.34 -7.20
C ALA A 242 11.22 38.15 -6.59
N SER A 243 10.24 37.79 -7.41
CA SER A 243 8.92 37.37 -6.93
C SER A 243 8.86 35.84 -6.82
N ILE A 244 8.31 35.34 -5.71
CA ILE A 244 8.24 33.89 -5.44
C ILE A 244 6.78 33.44 -5.36
N GLY A 245 6.42 32.49 -6.22
CA GLY A 245 5.18 31.73 -6.15
C GLY A 245 5.42 30.28 -5.71
N VAL A 246 4.34 29.56 -5.41
CA VAL A 246 4.39 28.12 -5.11
C VAL A 246 3.50 27.40 -6.13
N ASP A 247 4.02 26.32 -6.74
CA ASP A 247 3.25 25.48 -7.66
C ASP A 247 2.28 24.58 -6.87
N ASP A 248 0.99 24.63 -7.22
CA ASP A 248 -0.11 23.85 -6.62
C ASP A 248 0.06 22.35 -6.93
N GLY A 249 0.94 21.70 -6.18
CA GLY A 249 1.07 20.23 -6.21
C GLY A 249 2.43 19.66 -5.78
N ASN A 250 3.52 20.43 -5.80
CA ASN A 250 4.88 19.85 -5.64
C ASN A 250 5.85 20.61 -4.72
N SER A 251 5.42 21.64 -3.98
CA SER A 251 6.34 22.45 -3.14
C SER A 251 7.52 23.03 -3.92
N HIS A 252 7.37 23.25 -5.23
CA HIS A 252 8.36 23.94 -6.05
C HIS A 252 8.20 25.45 -5.90
N LEU A 253 9.32 26.16 -5.85
CA LEU A 253 9.38 27.61 -5.92
C LEU A 253 9.27 28.03 -7.38
N VAL A 254 8.30 28.89 -7.69
CA VAL A 254 8.18 29.52 -9.00
C VAL A 254 8.83 30.89 -8.91
N VAL A 255 10.03 31.03 -9.47
CA VAL A 255 10.82 32.26 -9.39
C VAL A 255 10.46 33.16 -10.57
N ASN A 256 10.07 34.40 -10.27
CA ASN A 256 9.68 35.44 -11.24
C ASN A 256 8.52 35.06 -12.20
N GLY A 257 7.85 33.93 -11.96
CA GLY A 257 6.90 33.34 -12.91
C GLY A 257 7.57 32.67 -14.13
N GLU A 258 8.89 32.48 -14.10
CA GLU A 258 9.69 32.12 -15.28
C GLU A 258 10.27 30.71 -15.21
N TYR A 259 10.80 30.32 -14.06
CA TYR A 259 11.38 28.99 -13.86
C TYR A 259 11.04 28.43 -12.49
N THR A 260 11.15 27.11 -12.38
CA THR A 260 10.86 26.35 -11.18
C THR A 260 12.14 25.86 -10.50
N ALA A 261 12.19 25.99 -9.18
CA ALA A 261 13.28 25.46 -8.36
C ALA A 261 12.73 24.58 -7.23
N ALA A 262 13.46 23.53 -6.87
CA ALA A 262 13.13 22.72 -5.68
C ALA A 262 14.35 22.43 -4.82
N LEU A 263 14.20 22.60 -3.51
CA LEU A 263 15.25 22.38 -2.52
C LEU A 263 15.15 20.98 -1.90
N VAL A 264 16.25 20.24 -1.95
CA VAL A 264 16.35 18.83 -1.51
C VAL A 264 17.53 18.66 -0.55
N LEU A 265 17.24 18.30 0.70
CA LEU A 265 18.29 17.97 1.68
C LEU A 265 18.81 16.55 1.46
N SER A 266 20.12 16.41 1.28
CA SER A 266 20.80 15.13 1.20
C SER A 266 21.65 14.91 2.44
N ARG A 267 21.32 13.86 3.18
CA ARG A 267 22.08 13.47 4.36
C ARG A 267 23.50 13.04 4.02
N CYS A 268 24.45 13.37 4.88
CA CYS A 268 25.79 12.82 4.86
C CYS A 268 25.76 11.38 5.40
N LEU A 269 26.39 10.46 4.65
CA LEU A 269 26.64 9.09 5.06
C LEU A 269 28.15 8.87 5.15
N GLN A 270 28.62 8.43 6.31
CA GLN A 270 30.00 8.01 6.46
C GLN A 270 30.13 6.51 6.21
N THR A 271 31.03 6.15 5.29
CA THR A 271 31.37 4.75 4.98
C THR A 271 32.26 4.14 6.07
N SER A 272 32.39 2.81 6.09
CA SER A 272 33.33 2.11 6.98
C SER A 272 34.79 2.60 6.82
N GLY A 273 35.17 2.99 5.60
CA GLY A 273 36.46 3.62 5.29
C GLY A 273 36.53 5.12 5.58
N ARG A 274 35.64 5.66 6.42
CA ARG A 274 35.51 7.08 6.81
C ARG A 274 35.21 8.09 5.69
N SER A 275 35.17 7.69 4.42
CA SER A 275 34.76 8.57 3.32
C SER A 275 33.30 8.99 3.43
N LEU A 276 32.99 10.22 3.01
CA LEU A 276 31.65 10.80 3.09
C LEU A 276 30.90 10.67 1.76
N ARG A 277 29.60 10.39 1.84
CA ARG A 277 28.72 10.17 0.69
C ARG A 277 27.39 10.88 0.86
N TRP A 278 26.88 11.39 -0.26
CA TRP A 278 25.55 11.96 -0.37
C TRP A 278 24.84 11.34 -1.57
N ALA A 279 23.52 11.35 -1.56
CA ALA A 279 22.73 10.83 -2.66
C ALA A 279 21.49 11.67 -2.90
N ILE A 280 21.17 11.87 -4.17
CA ILE A 280 19.94 12.52 -4.61
C ILE A 280 19.23 11.62 -5.61
N ARG A 281 17.90 11.62 -5.54
CA ARG A 281 17.03 11.00 -6.53
C ARG A 281 16.16 12.09 -7.13
N PHE A 282 16.15 12.14 -8.45
CA PHE A 282 15.32 13.07 -9.20
C PHE A 282 13.94 12.43 -9.36
N GLY A 283 12.89 13.10 -8.88
CA GLY A 283 11.52 12.55 -8.84
C GLY A 283 10.93 12.25 -10.22
N SER A 284 9.95 11.35 -10.30
CA SER A 284 9.47 10.79 -11.58
C SER A 284 8.23 11.46 -12.18
N ARG A 285 7.66 12.52 -11.55
CA ARG A 285 6.33 13.04 -11.94
C ARG A 285 6.36 14.42 -12.60
N ARG A 286 7.21 15.34 -12.12
CA ARG A 286 7.55 16.64 -12.73
C ARG A 286 8.84 17.13 -12.06
N LEU A 287 9.92 17.28 -12.82
CA LEU A 287 11.18 17.81 -12.29
C LEU A 287 11.15 19.35 -12.36
N PRO A 288 11.74 20.05 -11.38
CA PRO A 288 11.95 21.48 -11.49
C PRO A 288 13.01 21.79 -12.55
N ASP A 289 13.02 23.02 -13.06
CA ASP A 289 14.07 23.48 -13.98
C ASP A 289 15.44 23.50 -13.28
N ILE A 290 15.46 23.81 -11.98
CA ILE A 290 16.67 23.76 -11.15
C ILE A 290 16.41 22.95 -9.87
N THR A 291 17.22 21.93 -9.63
CA THR A 291 17.22 21.20 -8.34
C THR A 291 18.35 21.72 -7.47
N ILE A 292 18.01 22.33 -6.33
CA ILE A 292 18.95 22.81 -5.32
C ILE A 292 19.18 21.68 -4.32
N MET A 293 20.27 20.96 -4.47
CA MET A 293 20.67 19.94 -3.51
C MET A 293 21.47 20.57 -2.38
N VAL A 294 21.02 20.38 -1.14
CA VAL A 294 21.75 20.77 0.07
C VAL A 294 22.54 19.56 0.57
N ARG A 295 23.88 19.60 0.53
CA ARG A 295 24.69 18.58 1.18
C ARG A 295 24.78 18.90 2.66
N MET A 296 24.28 18.02 3.52
CA MET A 296 24.41 18.19 4.96
C MET A 296 25.83 17.85 5.43
N ASN A 297 26.30 18.46 6.50
CA ASN A 297 27.56 18.11 7.16
C ASN A 297 27.52 16.69 7.78
N PRO A 298 28.64 16.15 8.30
CA PRO A 298 28.66 14.80 8.91
C PRO A 298 27.69 14.62 10.08
N ALA A 299 27.45 15.67 10.88
CA ALA A 299 26.48 15.68 11.97
C ALA A 299 25.01 15.74 11.50
N ASN A 300 24.79 15.98 10.19
CA ASN A 300 23.50 16.14 9.55
C ASN A 300 22.61 17.22 10.19
N ASP A 301 23.23 18.30 10.65
CA ASP A 301 22.55 19.38 11.33
C ASP A 301 22.62 20.73 10.64
N GLU A 302 23.65 20.94 9.84
CA GLU A 302 23.85 22.16 9.07
C GLU A 302 24.19 21.85 7.61
N PRO A 303 23.80 22.72 6.66
CA PRO A 303 24.31 22.69 5.30
C PRO A 303 25.84 22.79 5.28
N SER A 304 26.49 21.91 4.52
CA SER A 304 27.91 22.00 4.17
C SER A 304 28.12 22.88 2.95
N ASP A 305 27.31 22.66 1.91
CA ASP A 305 27.31 23.39 0.64
C ASP A 305 26.11 22.95 -0.23
N PHE A 306 26.03 23.51 -1.43
CA PHE A 306 24.90 23.39 -2.33
C PHE A 306 25.35 22.91 -3.72
N TYR A 307 24.48 22.19 -4.42
CA TYR A 307 24.61 21.95 -5.86
C TYR A 307 23.37 22.45 -6.57
N LEU A 308 23.56 23.22 -7.63
CA LEU A 308 22.49 23.73 -8.48
C LEU A 308 22.42 22.91 -9.76
N PHE A 309 21.60 21.86 -9.78
CA PHE A 309 21.51 20.97 -10.95
C PHE A 309 20.41 21.45 -11.91
N PRO A 310 20.75 21.93 -13.12
CA PRO A 310 19.78 22.26 -14.15
C PRO A 310 19.16 20.99 -14.73
N LEU A 311 17.87 21.01 -15.00
CA LEU A 311 17.16 19.87 -15.61
C LEU A 311 17.80 19.41 -16.92
N LEU A 312 18.34 20.35 -17.70
CA LEU A 312 18.99 20.09 -18.98
C LEU A 312 20.20 19.17 -18.87
N ASP A 313 20.89 19.19 -17.73
CA ASP A 313 22.16 18.47 -17.52
C ASP A 313 21.96 17.18 -16.68
N ILE A 314 20.75 16.94 -16.17
CA ILE A 314 20.42 15.73 -15.40
C ILE A 314 19.94 14.61 -16.34
N HIS A 315 20.86 13.73 -16.72
CA HIS A 315 20.55 12.56 -17.57
C HIS A 315 20.35 11.25 -16.79
N THR A 316 20.38 11.29 -15.47
CA THR A 316 20.26 10.09 -14.62
C THR A 316 19.15 10.23 -13.58
N PRO A 317 18.48 9.12 -13.19
CA PRO A 317 17.41 9.18 -12.19
C PRO A 317 17.93 9.43 -10.77
N SER A 318 19.24 9.26 -10.54
CA SER A 318 19.87 9.48 -9.24
C SER A 318 21.36 9.73 -9.38
N LEU A 319 21.89 10.59 -8.52
CA LEU A 319 23.32 10.87 -8.42
C LEU A 319 23.84 10.53 -7.02
N ARG A 320 25.06 9.99 -6.94
CA ARG A 320 25.79 9.79 -5.69
C ARG A 320 27.03 10.66 -5.69
N LEU A 321 27.16 11.46 -4.65
CA LEU A 321 28.25 12.42 -4.47
C LEU A 321 29.22 11.92 -3.41
N ALA A 322 30.47 12.31 -3.61
CA ALA A 322 31.62 12.13 -2.75
C ALA A 322 32.09 13.49 -2.22
N GLU A 323 33.16 13.48 -1.44
CA GLU A 323 33.91 14.69 -1.06
C GLU A 323 34.50 15.39 -2.30
N TYR A 324 34.98 14.61 -3.27
CA TYR A 324 35.50 15.05 -4.56
C TYR A 324 34.83 14.28 -5.68
N ASN A 325 34.21 14.96 -6.64
CA ASN A 325 33.49 14.35 -7.74
C ASN A 325 34.20 14.62 -9.07
N ALA A 326 33.63 14.09 -10.15
CA ALA A 326 34.07 14.44 -11.49
C ALA A 326 33.80 15.94 -11.74
N ALA A 327 34.66 16.59 -12.54
CA ALA A 327 34.58 18.02 -12.80
C ALA A 327 33.23 18.48 -13.34
N TYR A 328 32.56 17.66 -14.15
CA TYR A 328 31.23 17.97 -14.68
C TYR A 328 30.14 18.03 -13.60
N VAL A 329 30.35 17.41 -12.43
CA VAL A 329 29.44 17.50 -11.29
C VAL A 329 29.82 18.66 -10.39
N ASP A 330 31.10 18.78 -10.05
CA ASP A 330 31.60 19.82 -9.14
C ASP A 330 31.52 21.24 -9.73
N ALA A 331 31.35 21.38 -11.04
CA ALA A 331 31.05 22.66 -11.69
C ALA A 331 29.73 23.29 -11.20
N TYR A 332 28.79 22.50 -10.68
CA TYR A 332 27.51 22.98 -10.14
C TYR A 332 27.55 23.24 -8.64
N ARG A 333 28.69 23.02 -7.98
CA ARG A 333 28.83 23.24 -6.53
C ARG A 333 28.89 24.73 -6.23
N CYS A 334 28.20 25.13 -5.18
CA CYS A 334 28.23 26.49 -4.63
C CYS A 334 28.37 26.42 -3.12
N ASP A 335 29.18 27.31 -2.55
CA ASP A 335 29.34 27.40 -1.09
C ASP A 335 28.15 28.13 -0.43
N SER A 336 27.43 28.95 -1.19
CA SER A 336 26.20 29.62 -0.75
C SER A 336 25.15 29.68 -1.87
N LEU A 337 23.92 30.05 -1.51
CA LEU A 337 22.83 30.28 -2.47
C LEU A 337 22.80 31.72 -3.01
N ASP A 338 23.81 32.55 -2.71
CA ASP A 338 23.81 33.95 -3.17
C ASP A 338 23.93 34.01 -4.70
N GLY A 339 24.78 33.16 -5.29
CA GLY A 339 24.88 33.05 -6.76
C GLY A 339 23.56 32.62 -7.41
N PHE A 340 22.82 31.71 -6.77
CA PHE A 340 21.48 31.34 -7.23
C PHE A 340 20.52 32.52 -7.15
N ALA A 341 20.58 33.32 -6.07
CA ALA A 341 19.74 34.51 -5.96
C ALA A 341 20.06 35.55 -7.03
N GLN A 342 21.35 35.77 -7.34
CA GLN A 342 21.75 36.68 -8.42
C GLN A 342 21.16 36.29 -9.79
N LEU A 343 20.90 35.00 -10.06
CA LEU A 343 20.23 34.56 -11.29
C LEU A 343 18.78 35.06 -11.39
N ALA A 344 18.16 35.46 -10.28
CA ALA A 344 16.81 35.99 -10.24
C ALA A 344 16.72 37.52 -10.39
N LEU A 345 17.87 38.21 -10.48
CA LEU A 345 17.91 39.66 -10.67
C LEU A 345 17.22 40.07 -11.97
N ARG A 346 16.46 41.16 -11.89
CA ARG A 346 15.84 41.80 -13.04
C ARG A 346 16.58 43.08 -13.41
N THR A 347 17.14 43.10 -14.62
CA THR A 347 17.73 44.30 -15.22
C THR A 347 16.80 44.81 -16.30
N ARG A 348 16.48 46.12 -16.26
CA ARG A 348 15.80 46.78 -17.39
C ARG A 348 16.80 46.92 -18.53
N ILE A 349 16.50 46.30 -19.66
CA ILE A 349 17.23 46.55 -20.91
C ILE A 349 16.55 47.74 -21.57
N GLU A 350 17.21 48.89 -21.58
CA GLU A 350 16.76 50.02 -22.42
C GLU A 350 16.99 49.62 -23.88
N ALA A 351 15.90 49.51 -24.64
CA ALA A 351 15.99 49.35 -26.08
C ALA A 351 16.56 50.66 -26.66
N ARG A 352 17.72 50.56 -27.31
CA ARG A 352 18.33 51.67 -28.06
C ARG A 352 17.56 51.98 -29.33
#